data_AF-A0A2N2ZR02-F1
#
_entry.id   AF-A0A2N2ZR02-F1
#
_cell.length_a   1.000
_cell.length_b   1.000
_cell.length_c   1.000
_cell.angle_alpha   90.00
_cell.angle_beta   90.00
_cell.angle_gamma   90.00
#
_symmetry.space_group_name_H-M   'P 1'
#
loop_
_entity.id
_entity.type
_entity.pdbx_description
1 polymer ?
#
loop_
_entity_poly.entity_id
_entity_poly.type
_entity_poly.pdbx_seq_one_letter_code
_entity_poly.pdbx_strand_id
1 'polypeptide(L)'
;MSTYKFRVLIEGEKNVFRDIEINSHQNFEEFHYCILASFGFDNSQMASFYLSDFDWNKGQEISLFDMGISEGDEEKLIMNQTTIKEGINCVGCHLLYTYDFLNMWNFFIELLEISVKEKKGDLQLWAKSNPDLEINQNDLAVAKWTFAHGEIA
;
A
#
# COMPACT_ATOMS: atom_id res chain seq x y z
N MET A 1 7.34 -10.00 6.64
CA MET A 1 7.23 -8.62 6.10
C MET A 1 6.23 -8.66 4.98
N SER A 2 5.33 -7.69 4.89
CA SER A 2 4.30 -7.66 3.85
C SER A 2 4.74 -6.77 2.69
N THR A 3 4.55 -7.26 1.48
CA THR A 3 4.77 -6.55 0.22
C THR A 3 3.43 -6.30 -0.42
N TYR A 4 3.20 -5.05 -0.83
CA TYR A 4 1.95 -4.59 -1.40
C TYR A 4 2.19 -4.36 -2.89
N LYS A 5 1.26 -4.82 -3.72
CA LYS A 5 1.29 -4.62 -5.17
C LYS A 5 0.18 -3.67 -5.56
N PHE A 6 0.57 -2.50 -6.04
CA PHE A 6 -0.34 -1.48 -6.54
C PHE A 6 -0.35 -1.47 -8.06
N ARG A 7 -1.51 -1.22 -8.65
CA ARG A 7 -1.62 -0.81 -10.05
C ARG A 7 -1.86 0.68 -10.10
N VAL A 8 -1.03 1.38 -10.86
CA VAL A 8 -1.07 2.84 -11.06
C VAL A 8 -1.44 3.10 -12.52
N LEU A 9 -2.56 3.76 -12.75
CA LEU A 9 -3.04 4.17 -14.08
C LEU A 9 -3.01 5.69 -14.19
N ILE A 10 -2.54 6.22 -15.31
CA ILE A 10 -2.59 7.67 -15.55
C ILE A 10 -3.96 8.08 -16.10
N GLU A 11 -4.51 9.18 -15.60
CA GLU A 11 -5.77 9.73 -16.10
C GLU A 11 -5.63 10.15 -17.58
N GLY A 12 -6.68 9.89 -18.37
CA GLY A 12 -6.71 10.21 -19.80
C GLY A 12 -6.17 9.14 -20.74
N GLU A 13 -5.33 8.20 -20.26
CA GLU A 13 -4.75 7.14 -21.10
C GLU A 13 -5.05 5.72 -20.58
N LYS A 14 -6.10 5.10 -21.12
CA LYS A 14 -6.62 3.79 -20.66
C LYS A 14 -5.64 2.61 -20.76
N ASN A 15 -4.55 2.73 -21.50
CA ASN A 15 -3.59 1.64 -21.73
C ASN A 15 -2.23 1.88 -21.09
N VAL A 16 -2.05 2.98 -20.35
CA VAL A 16 -0.78 3.31 -19.70
C VAL A 16 -0.91 3.12 -18.21
N PHE A 17 -0.39 1.99 -17.73
CA PHE A 17 -0.33 1.65 -16.31
C PHE A 17 1.01 1.02 -15.94
N ARG A 18 1.29 1.00 -14.63
CA ARG A 18 2.43 0.33 -14.02
C ARG A 18 1.97 -0.45 -12.80
N ASP A 19 2.43 -1.68 -12.67
CA ASP A 19 2.31 -2.42 -11.42
C ASP A 19 3.57 -2.16 -10.59
N ILE A 20 3.42 -1.65 -9.38
CA ILE A 20 4.50 -1.26 -8.46
C ILE A 20 4.39 -2.10 -7.20
N GLU A 21 5.49 -2.76 -6.84
CA GLU A 21 5.62 -3.48 -5.58
C GLU A 21 6.39 -2.65 -4.56
N ILE A 22 5.84 -2.50 -3.36
CA ILE A 22 6.45 -1.73 -2.27
C ILE A 22 6.25 -2.45 -0.93
N ASN A 23 7.17 -2.28 0.02
CA ASN A 23 7.01 -2.84 1.36
C ASN A 23 5.97 -2.04 2.15
N SER A 24 5.16 -2.72 2.95
CA SER A 24 4.13 -2.08 3.78
C SER A 24 4.67 -1.07 4.80
N HIS A 25 5.96 -1.16 5.17
CA HIS A 25 6.62 -0.24 6.11
C HIS A 25 7.31 0.94 5.43
N GLN A 26 7.41 0.93 4.10
CA GLN A 26 7.88 2.11 3.38
C GLN A 26 6.83 3.22 3.47
N ASN A 27 7.27 4.45 3.28
CA ASN A 27 6.39 5.61 3.37
C ASN A 27 5.83 6.02 2.00
N PHE A 28 4.87 6.94 2.01
CA PHE A 28 4.26 7.43 0.78
C PHE A 28 5.24 8.27 -0.07
N GLU A 29 6.30 8.83 0.53
CA GLU A 29 7.33 9.57 -0.20
C GLU A 29 8.16 8.62 -1.08
N GLU A 30 8.54 7.46 -0.54
CA GLU A 30 9.18 6.39 -1.31
C GLU A 30 8.25 5.89 -2.42
N PHE A 31 6.96 5.77 -2.16
CA PHE A 31 5.98 5.38 -3.18
C PHE A 31 5.84 6.42 -4.29
N HIS A 32 5.79 7.70 -3.93
CA HIS A 32 5.86 8.83 -4.87
C HIS A 32 7.10 8.72 -5.77
N TYR A 33 8.29 8.47 -5.23
CA TYR A 33 9.50 8.26 -6.02
C TYR A 33 9.41 7.04 -6.94
N CYS A 34 8.83 5.93 -6.48
CA CYS A 34 8.60 4.75 -7.31
C CYS A 34 7.66 5.05 -8.50
N ILE A 35 6.59 5.83 -8.29
CA ILE A 35 5.66 6.22 -9.36
C ILE A 35 6.40 7.08 -10.39
N LEU A 36 7.07 8.16 -9.95
CA LEU A 36 7.78 9.05 -10.87
C LEU A 36 8.82 8.30 -11.72
N ALA A 37 9.63 7.45 -11.08
CA ALA A 37 10.62 6.64 -11.78
C ALA A 37 9.98 5.67 -12.79
N SER A 38 8.81 5.10 -12.47
CA SER A 38 8.12 4.13 -13.34
C SER A 38 7.49 4.76 -14.59
N PHE A 39 7.16 6.05 -14.52
CA PHE A 39 6.57 6.83 -15.61
C PHE A 39 7.58 7.79 -16.29
N GLY A 40 8.78 7.96 -15.73
CA GLY A 40 9.84 8.81 -16.30
C GLY A 40 9.69 10.29 -15.98
N PHE A 41 8.97 10.64 -14.92
CA PHE A 41 8.85 12.02 -14.45
C PHE A 41 10.06 12.40 -13.57
N ASP A 42 10.35 13.70 -13.49
CA ASP A 42 11.32 14.21 -12.53
C ASP A 42 10.69 14.37 -11.13
N ASN A 43 11.52 14.60 -10.12
CA ASN A 43 11.10 14.79 -8.74
C ASN A 43 11.16 16.27 -8.31
N SER A 44 10.76 17.19 -9.18
CA SER A 44 10.83 18.64 -8.90
C SER A 44 9.50 19.28 -8.53
N GLN A 45 8.38 18.60 -8.80
CA GLN A 45 7.04 19.14 -8.59
C GLN A 45 6.40 18.65 -7.30
N MET A 46 5.43 19.42 -6.81
CA MET A 46 4.61 19.05 -5.66
C MET A 46 3.65 17.91 -6.01
N ALA A 47 3.29 17.12 -5.00
CA ALA A 47 2.35 16.03 -5.13
C ALA A 47 1.56 15.77 -3.86
N SER A 48 0.40 15.13 -4.00
CA SER A 48 -0.44 14.66 -2.91
C SER A 48 -1.10 13.32 -3.28
N PHE A 49 -1.21 12.42 -2.31
CA PHE A 49 -2.13 11.28 -2.37
C PHE A 49 -3.44 11.64 -1.67
N TYR A 50 -4.53 11.01 -2.08
CA TYR A 50 -5.83 11.09 -1.43
C TYR A 50 -6.35 9.67 -1.21
N LEU A 51 -6.72 9.35 0.03
CA LEU A 51 -7.46 8.13 0.33
C LEU A 51 -8.83 8.25 -0.33
N SER A 52 -9.17 7.31 -1.20
CA SER A 52 -10.36 7.40 -2.03
C SER A 52 -11.40 6.35 -1.66
N ASP A 53 -12.67 6.68 -1.91
CA ASP A 53 -13.78 5.74 -1.76
C ASP A 53 -13.93 4.83 -3.00
N PHE A 54 -14.98 4.02 -3.02
CA PHE A 54 -15.26 3.11 -4.15
C PHE A 54 -15.64 3.86 -5.44
N ASP A 55 -16.07 5.11 -5.34
CA ASP A 55 -16.51 5.95 -6.46
C ASP A 55 -15.40 6.90 -6.96
N TRP A 56 -14.17 6.71 -6.48
CA TRP A 56 -13.01 7.55 -6.80
C TRP A 56 -13.16 9.02 -6.36
N ASN A 57 -13.85 9.29 -5.26
CA ASN A 57 -13.88 10.62 -4.66
C ASN A 57 -12.65 10.83 -3.76
N LYS A 58 -12.14 12.07 -3.72
CA LYS A 58 -11.03 12.44 -2.82
C LYS A 58 -11.51 12.49 -1.37
N GLY A 59 -10.86 11.71 -0.51
CA GLY A 59 -10.98 11.79 0.94
C GLY A 59 -9.74 12.43 1.56
N GLN A 60 -9.21 11.80 2.61
CA GLN A 60 -8.08 12.33 3.38
C GLN A 60 -6.83 12.49 2.52
N GLU A 61 -6.21 13.66 2.60
CA GLU A 61 -4.98 14.01 1.87
C GLU A 61 -3.71 13.59 2.62
N ILE A 62 -2.73 13.06 1.88
CA ILE A 62 -1.36 12.78 2.31
C ILE A 62 -0.42 13.59 1.40
N SER A 63 0.06 14.71 1.92
CA SER A 63 0.81 15.73 1.15
C SER A 63 2.32 15.49 1.17
N LEU A 64 3.03 15.86 0.08
CA LEU A 64 4.49 15.68 0.00
C LEU A 64 5.23 16.55 1.04
N PHE A 65 4.73 17.75 1.29
CA PHE A 65 5.23 18.68 2.29
C PHE A 65 4.05 19.24 3.09
N ASP A 66 4.29 19.62 4.34
CA ASP A 66 3.30 20.38 5.11
C ASP A 66 3.02 21.70 4.38
N MET A 67 1.87 21.74 3.69
CA MET A 67 1.47 22.93 2.94
C MET A 67 0.99 24.05 3.85
N GLY A 68 0.93 23.87 5.17
CA GLY A 68 0.53 24.89 6.13
C GLY A 68 -0.95 25.32 6.04
N ILE A 69 -1.64 24.93 4.98
CA ILE A 69 -3.02 25.27 4.65
C ILE A 69 -3.88 24.05 4.99
N SER A 70 -4.22 23.89 6.27
CA SER A 70 -5.33 23.03 6.69
C SER A 70 -6.41 23.95 7.24
N GLU A 71 -7.53 24.06 6.52
CA GLU A 71 -8.72 24.72 7.06
C GLU A 71 -9.44 23.73 7.99
N GLY A 72 -9.07 23.72 9.29
CA GLY A 72 -9.77 22.94 10.33
C GLY A 72 -8.86 22.11 11.23
N ASP A 73 -9.50 21.28 12.08
CA ASP A 73 -8.88 20.33 13.01
C ASP A 73 -8.51 18.97 12.36
N GLU A 74 -8.51 18.88 11.03
CA GLU A 74 -8.17 17.63 10.33
C GLU A 74 -6.68 17.29 10.48
N GLU A 75 -6.39 16.02 10.77
CA GLU A 75 -5.04 15.52 10.96
C GLU A 75 -4.26 15.58 9.65
N LYS A 76 -3.18 16.39 9.64
CA LYS A 76 -2.29 16.53 8.51
C LYS A 76 -1.44 15.28 8.34
N LEU A 77 -1.60 14.58 7.22
CA LEU A 77 -0.72 13.48 6.84
C LEU A 77 0.35 13.97 5.87
N ILE A 78 1.60 13.58 6.15
CA ILE A 78 2.77 13.93 5.35
C ILE A 78 3.40 12.64 4.83
N MET A 79 3.72 12.63 3.54
CA MET A 79 4.17 11.43 2.83
C MET A 79 5.41 10.75 3.47
N ASN A 80 6.33 11.52 4.04
CA ASN A 80 7.55 10.98 4.65
C ASN A 80 7.34 10.40 6.07
N GLN A 81 6.19 10.68 6.68
CA GLN A 81 5.82 10.25 8.03
C GLN A 81 4.75 9.16 8.01
N THR A 82 3.93 9.09 6.97
CA THR A 82 2.87 8.10 6.82
C THR A 82 3.39 6.88 6.08
N THR A 83 3.31 5.71 6.70
CA THR A 83 3.64 4.43 6.05
C THR A 83 2.50 3.96 5.14
N ILE A 84 2.83 3.14 4.14
CA ILE A 84 1.83 2.55 3.23
C ILE A 84 0.76 1.80 4.03
N LYS A 85 1.15 0.99 5.01
CA LYS A 85 0.21 0.21 5.85
C LYS A 85 -0.76 1.09 6.66
N GLU A 86 -0.32 2.27 7.10
CA GLU A 86 -1.16 3.21 7.86
C GLU A 86 -2.20 3.86 6.96
N GLY A 87 -1.83 4.23 5.73
CA GLY A 87 -2.76 4.86 4.79
C GLY A 87 -3.71 3.87 4.10
N ILE A 88 -3.21 2.70 3.69
CA ILE A 88 -4.00 1.71 2.94
C ILE A 88 -3.59 0.29 3.36
N ASN A 89 -4.56 -0.59 3.64
CA ASN A 89 -4.27 -1.95 4.13
C ASN A 89 -5.27 -3.02 3.68
N CYS A 90 -6.18 -2.69 2.76
CA CYS A 90 -7.19 -3.60 2.26
C CYS A 90 -7.12 -3.70 0.73
N VAL A 91 -7.17 -4.93 0.22
CA VAL A 91 -7.16 -5.21 -1.22
C VAL A 91 -8.42 -4.64 -1.86
N GLY A 92 -8.27 -3.98 -3.01
CA GLY A 92 -9.33 -3.26 -3.69
C GLY A 92 -9.58 -1.86 -3.15
N CYS A 93 -8.83 -1.38 -2.15
CA CYS A 93 -8.85 0.02 -1.79
C CYS A 93 -8.17 0.89 -2.85
N HIS A 94 -8.65 2.13 -2.94
CA HIS A 94 -8.25 3.09 -3.96
C HIS A 94 -7.49 4.26 -3.36
N LEU A 95 -6.52 4.76 -4.13
CA LEU A 95 -5.88 6.05 -3.90
C LEU A 95 -5.97 6.87 -5.18
N LEU A 96 -6.12 8.17 -5.01
CA LEU A 96 -5.86 9.14 -6.07
C LEU A 96 -4.51 9.78 -5.79
N TYR A 97 -3.71 9.95 -6.83
CA TYR A 97 -2.43 10.63 -6.73
C TYR A 97 -2.40 11.78 -7.73
N THR A 98 -2.16 12.99 -7.25
CA THR A 98 -1.98 14.18 -8.08
C THR A 98 -0.52 14.60 -7.99
N TYR A 99 0.15 14.69 -9.15
CA TYR A 99 1.50 15.20 -9.32
C TYR A 99 1.46 16.44 -10.21
N ASP A 100 2.30 17.43 -9.89
CA ASP A 100 2.40 18.69 -10.64
C ASP A 100 1.04 19.39 -10.77
N PHE A 101 0.70 20.20 -9.78
CA PHE A 101 -0.57 20.94 -9.74
C PHE A 101 -0.73 21.98 -10.86
N LEU A 102 0.31 22.26 -11.67
CA LEU A 102 0.18 23.11 -12.86
C LEU A 102 -0.32 22.31 -14.06
N ASN A 103 0.22 21.10 -14.25
CA ASN A 103 -0.16 20.21 -15.35
C ASN A 103 -1.29 19.23 -14.99
N MET A 104 -1.62 19.12 -13.71
CA MET A 104 -2.71 18.28 -13.17
C MET A 104 -2.59 16.81 -13.57
N TRP A 105 -1.40 16.23 -13.41
CA TRP A 105 -1.23 14.80 -13.66
C TRP A 105 -1.90 14.00 -12.55
N ASN A 106 -3.03 13.38 -12.86
CA ASN A 106 -3.75 12.52 -11.93
C ASN A 106 -3.53 11.05 -12.26
N PHE A 107 -3.48 10.25 -11.22
CA PHE A 107 -3.32 8.81 -11.31
C PHE A 107 -4.35 8.12 -10.42
N PHE A 108 -4.93 7.05 -10.96
CA PHE A 108 -5.78 6.11 -10.24
C PHE A 108 -4.91 4.95 -9.76
N ILE A 109 -4.99 4.65 -8.46
CA ILE A 109 -4.16 3.62 -7.84
C ILE A 109 -5.05 2.63 -7.12
N GLU A 110 -4.84 1.35 -7.37
CA GLU A 110 -5.58 0.25 -6.74
C GLU A 110 -4.60 -0.72 -6.07
N LEU A 111 -4.87 -1.11 -4.81
CA LEU A 111 -4.13 -2.16 -4.13
C LEU A 111 -4.62 -3.53 -4.59
N LEU A 112 -3.86 -4.19 -5.47
CA LEU A 112 -4.24 -5.48 -6.07
C LEU A 112 -3.94 -6.67 -5.16
N GLU A 113 -2.83 -6.63 -4.42
CA GLU A 113 -2.38 -7.78 -3.66
C GLU A 113 -1.59 -7.36 -2.42
N ILE A 114 -1.80 -8.10 -1.32
CA ILE A 114 -0.97 -8.05 -0.12
C ILE A 114 -0.33 -9.43 0.05
N SER A 115 0.99 -9.48 -0.11
CA SER A 115 1.79 -10.69 -0.05
C SER A 115 2.63 -10.69 1.23
N VAL A 116 2.42 -11.66 2.12
CA VAL A 116 3.20 -11.77 3.36
C VAL A 116 4.37 -12.72 3.13
N LYS A 117 5.60 -12.20 3.12
CA LYS A 117 6.79 -13.05 3.22
C LYS A 117 6.86 -13.61 4.64
N GLU A 118 6.53 -14.89 4.77
CA GLU A 118 6.84 -15.71 5.94
C GLU A 118 8.37 -15.75 6.13
N LYS A 119 8.84 -15.63 7.38
CA LYS A 119 10.25 -15.89 7.64
C LYS A 119 10.46 -17.39 7.47
N LYS A 120 11.44 -17.76 6.64
CA LYS A 120 11.89 -19.14 6.45
C LYS A 120 12.36 -19.68 7.82
N GLY A 121 11.48 -20.40 8.51
CA GLY A 121 11.70 -20.87 9.88
C GLY A 121 10.44 -20.95 10.75
N ASP A 122 9.45 -20.08 10.52
CA ASP A 122 8.26 -20.02 11.38
C ASP A 122 7.36 -21.26 11.23
N LEU A 123 7.15 -21.73 9.99
CA LEU A 123 6.49 -23.01 9.70
C LEU A 123 7.24 -24.21 10.30
N GLN A 124 8.58 -24.16 10.33
CA GLN A 124 9.41 -25.24 10.89
C GLN A 124 9.37 -25.26 12.42
N LEU A 125 9.25 -24.10 13.07
CA LEU A 125 9.07 -24.00 14.52
C LEU A 125 7.66 -24.47 14.91
N TRP A 126 6.62 -24.05 14.18
CA TRP A 126 5.25 -24.50 14.41
C TRP A 126 5.09 -26.02 14.22
N ALA A 127 5.68 -26.58 13.15
CA ALA A 127 5.66 -28.02 12.91
C ALA A 127 6.40 -28.82 14.00
N LYS A 128 7.48 -28.28 14.57
CA LYS A 128 8.18 -28.89 15.71
C LYS A 128 7.35 -28.86 17.00
N SER A 129 6.54 -27.84 17.19
CA SER A 129 5.64 -27.72 18.35
C SER A 129 4.36 -28.55 18.23
N ASN A 130 4.02 -29.03 17.03
CA ASN A 130 2.82 -29.84 16.76
C ASN A 130 3.15 -31.11 15.96
N PRO A 131 3.93 -32.05 16.54
CA PRO A 131 4.47 -33.19 15.81
C PRO A 131 3.43 -34.23 15.37
N ASP A 132 2.24 -34.22 15.98
CA ASP A 132 1.17 -35.19 15.73
C ASP A 132 0.19 -34.77 14.61
N LEU A 133 0.34 -33.56 14.07
CA LEU A 133 -0.43 -33.08 12.92
C LEU A 133 0.25 -33.56 11.63
N GLU A 134 -0.34 -34.56 10.96
CA GLU A 134 0.10 -34.96 9.61
C GLU A 134 -0.10 -33.81 8.62
N ILE A 135 0.97 -33.07 8.31
CA ILE A 135 0.94 -31.93 7.37
C ILE A 135 0.53 -32.43 5.98
N ASN A 136 -0.76 -32.34 5.64
CA ASN A 136 -1.23 -32.47 4.28
C ASN A 136 -1.58 -31.08 3.71
N GLN A 137 -1.85 -30.98 2.40
CA GLN A 137 -2.05 -29.68 1.73
C GLN A 137 -3.22 -28.83 2.27
N ASN A 138 -4.12 -29.39 3.11
CA ASN A 138 -5.14 -28.63 3.83
C ASN A 138 -4.64 -27.99 5.15
N ASP A 139 -3.50 -28.42 5.72
CA ASP A 139 -2.99 -27.92 7.00
C ASP A 139 -2.27 -26.57 6.92
N LEU A 140 -1.91 -26.13 5.71
CA LEU A 140 -1.44 -24.76 5.48
C LEU A 140 -2.55 -23.74 5.77
N ALA A 141 -3.82 -24.09 5.57
CA ALA A 141 -4.94 -23.22 5.89
C ALA A 141 -5.14 -23.10 7.40
N VAL A 142 -4.94 -24.19 8.16
CA VAL A 142 -5.02 -24.21 9.63
C VAL A 142 -3.90 -23.38 10.24
N ALA A 143 -2.65 -23.59 9.80
CA ALA A 143 -1.52 -22.78 10.25
C ALA A 143 -1.73 -21.29 9.95
N LYS A 144 -2.16 -20.96 8.72
CA LYS A 144 -2.48 -19.57 8.33
C LYS A 144 -3.61 -18.96 9.15
N TRP A 145 -4.64 -19.73 9.51
CA TRP A 145 -5.74 -19.27 10.35
C TRP A 145 -5.29 -19.03 11.79
N THR A 146 -4.51 -19.94 12.39
CA THR A 146 -3.98 -19.82 13.75
C THR A 146 -3.02 -18.63 13.89
N PHE A 147 -2.13 -18.39 12.91
CA PHE A 147 -1.26 -17.20 12.91
C PHE A 147 -2.04 -15.89 12.73
N ALA A 148 -3.17 -15.91 12.02
CA ALA A 148 -4.01 -14.73 11.80
C ALA A 148 -4.92 -14.39 12.98
N HIS A 149 -5.31 -15.37 13.81
CA HIS A 149 -6.32 -15.19 14.87
C HIS A 149 -5.81 -15.42 16.31
N GLY A 150 -4.54 -15.81 16.49
CA GLY A 150 -3.87 -15.72 17.79
C GLY A 150 -4.38 -16.66 18.89
N GLU A 151 -5.19 -17.68 18.57
CA GLU A 151 -5.52 -18.73 19.54
C GLU A 151 -4.38 -19.75 19.60
N ILE A 152 -3.46 -19.51 20.52
CA ILE A 152 -2.57 -20.52 21.09
C ILE A 152 -3.35 -21.16 22.24
N ALA A 153 -3.79 -22.41 22.07
CA ALA A 153 -4.16 -23.28 23.17
C ALA A 153 -2.91 -24.05 23.64
#